data_AF-A0A7C1G921-F1
#
_entry.id   AF-A0A7C1G921-F1
#
_cell.length_a   1.000
_cell.length_b   1.000
_cell.length_c   1.000
_cell.angle_alpha   90.00
_cell.angle_beta   90.00
_cell.angle_gamma   90.00
#
_symmetry.space_group_name_H-M   'P 1'
#
loop_
_entity.id
_entity.type
_entity.pdbx_description
1 polymer ?
#
loop_
_entity_poly.entity_id
_entity_poly.type
_entity_poly.pdbx_seq_one_letter_code
_entity_poly.pdbx_strand_id
1 'polypeptide(L)'
;VREALLDEWIEAVRRDINHPCIIIWTPFNERVIRIGDEECIEFIRRVTRITRMLDPTRLIIDCSGWTHVDEEIDIYDVHDYEQNPKLFKSHYVKLIEASENVDEIRISFDFRPPKNFLRNFPYGGQPFIVSEYGGIWWNPPGLEVKESWGYGERPRSLEEFIARYKALTESLLSNKAISGFCYTQLYDIEQETNGLYTYDRKPKVDPKIIWSINRQKAAIEKES
;
A
#
# COMPACT_ATOMS: atom_id res chain seq x y z
N VAL A 1 18.98 4.27 19.84
CA VAL A 1 17.67 3.91 19.24
C VAL A 1 17.79 3.70 17.73
N ARG A 2 18.25 4.70 16.95
CA ARG A 2 18.40 4.56 15.49
C ARG A 2 19.43 3.51 15.04
N GLU A 3 20.58 3.45 15.70
CA GLU A 3 21.59 2.40 15.40
C GLU A 3 21.06 1.00 15.70
N ALA A 4 20.34 0.80 16.81
CA ALA A 4 19.70 -0.48 17.12
C ALA A 4 18.67 -0.89 16.05
N LEU A 5 17.88 0.05 15.52
CA LEU A 5 16.93 -0.24 14.43
C LEU A 5 17.66 -0.64 13.14
N LEU A 6 18.78 0.02 12.83
CA LEU A 6 19.60 -0.35 11.68
C LEU A 6 20.17 -1.76 11.85
N ASP A 7 20.70 -2.09 13.04
CA ASP A 7 21.23 -3.42 13.33
C ASP A 7 20.13 -4.50 13.20
N GLU A 8 18.94 -4.27 13.78
CA GLU A 8 17.78 -5.16 13.66
C GLU A 8 17.35 -5.37 12.20
N TRP A 9 17.38 -4.31 11.39
CA TRP A 9 17.06 -4.40 9.97
C TRP A 9 18.11 -5.18 9.18
N ILE A 10 19.40 -4.93 9.42
CA ILE A 10 20.50 -5.69 8.81
C ILE A 10 20.38 -7.18 9.14
N GLU A 11 20.05 -7.50 10.39
CA GLU A 11 19.80 -8.88 10.83
C GLU A 11 18.62 -9.51 10.08
N ALA A 12 17.51 -8.79 9.93
CA ALA A 12 16.34 -9.26 9.18
C ALA A 12 16.70 -9.57 7.72
N VAL A 13 17.34 -8.63 7.01
CA VAL A 13 17.73 -8.83 5.60
C VAL A 13 18.69 -10.02 5.46
N ARG A 14 19.72 -10.11 6.31
CA ARG A 14 20.68 -11.24 6.26
C ARG A 14 20.05 -12.59 6.54
N ARG A 15 19.13 -12.65 7.51
CA ARG A 15 18.39 -13.87 7.84
C ARG A 15 17.55 -14.33 6.65
N ASP A 16 16.92 -13.38 5.97
CA ASP A 16 15.83 -13.67 5.04
C ASP A 16 16.23 -13.65 3.56
N ILE A 17 17.43 -13.19 3.19
CA ILE A 17 17.91 -13.06 1.79
C ILE A 17 17.83 -14.34 0.95
N ASN A 18 17.90 -15.51 1.58
CA ASN A 18 17.82 -16.81 0.90
C ASN A 18 16.38 -17.28 0.58
N HIS A 19 15.35 -16.47 0.88
CA HIS A 19 13.95 -16.80 0.61
C HIS A 19 13.50 -16.23 -0.75
N PRO A 20 13.22 -17.07 -1.76
CA PRO A 20 12.82 -16.60 -3.09
C PRO A 20 11.41 -16.00 -3.12
N CYS A 21 10.59 -16.21 -2.09
CA CYS A 21 9.27 -15.60 -1.98
C CYS A 21 9.33 -14.10 -1.63
N ILE A 22 10.46 -13.62 -1.13
CA ILE A 22 10.68 -12.19 -0.91
C ILE A 22 11.04 -11.57 -2.25
N ILE A 23 10.32 -10.52 -2.64
CA ILE A 23 10.53 -9.83 -3.92
C ILE A 23 10.78 -8.33 -3.75
N ILE A 24 10.35 -7.75 -2.62
CA ILE A 24 10.50 -6.33 -2.28
C ILE A 24 10.91 -6.23 -0.81
N TRP A 25 11.84 -5.33 -0.50
CA TRP A 25 12.21 -4.92 0.86
C TRP A 25 11.58 -3.57 1.20
N THR A 26 10.96 -3.47 2.38
CA THR A 26 10.30 -2.26 2.88
C THR A 26 10.70 -2.02 4.35
N PRO A 27 11.73 -1.22 4.62
CA PRO A 27 12.25 -1.01 5.98
C PRO A 27 11.32 -0.17 6.86
N PHE A 28 10.49 0.70 6.27
CA PHE A 28 9.59 1.59 7.03
C PHE A 28 8.16 1.57 6.48
N ASN A 29 7.20 1.71 7.39
CA ASN A 29 5.77 1.83 7.07
C ASN A 29 5.20 3.13 7.64
N GLU A 30 4.54 3.93 6.80
CA GLU A 30 3.80 5.15 7.16
C GLU A 30 4.55 6.12 8.08
N ARG A 31 5.88 6.20 7.97
CA ARG A 31 6.65 7.08 8.85
C ARG A 31 6.32 8.53 8.55
N VAL A 32 5.71 9.19 9.52
CA VAL A 32 5.49 10.63 9.48
C VAL A 32 6.82 11.36 9.65
N ILE A 33 7.21 12.11 8.63
CA ILE A 33 8.44 12.92 8.62
C ILE A 33 8.06 14.40 8.62
N ARG A 34 8.62 15.19 9.53
CA ARG A 34 8.36 16.65 9.60
C ARG A 34 9.21 17.38 8.56
N ILE A 35 8.70 18.49 8.05
CA ILE A 35 9.52 19.40 7.23
C ILE A 35 10.73 19.86 8.06
N GLY A 36 11.93 19.71 7.51
CA GLY A 36 13.20 20.05 8.17
C GLY A 36 13.79 18.97 9.07
N ASP A 37 13.18 17.78 9.17
CA ASP A 37 13.76 16.63 9.89
C ASP A 37 14.79 15.88 9.00
N GLU A 38 15.87 16.58 8.67
CA GLU A 38 16.96 16.06 7.82
C GLU A 38 17.60 14.81 8.42
N GLU A 39 17.64 14.72 9.76
CA GLU A 39 18.16 13.55 10.44
C GLU A 39 17.31 12.31 10.14
N CYS A 40 15.97 12.42 10.14
CA CYS A 40 15.09 11.30 9.80
C CYS A 40 15.18 10.93 8.32
N ILE A 41 15.25 11.93 7.44
CA ILE A 41 15.40 11.74 5.99
C ILE A 41 16.67 10.95 5.69
N GLU A 42 17.81 11.41 6.21
CA GLU A 42 19.09 10.75 5.97
C GLU A 42 19.15 9.36 6.59
N PHE A 43 18.51 9.14 7.74
CA PHE A 43 18.43 7.82 8.35
C PHE A 43 17.67 6.82 7.46
N ILE A 44 16.54 7.22 6.87
CA ILE A 44 15.78 6.36 5.96
C ILE A 44 16.61 6.05 4.70
N ARG A 45 17.21 7.07 4.06
CA ARG A 45 18.11 6.89 2.91
C ARG A 45 19.27 5.94 3.22
N ARG A 46 19.88 6.08 4.40
CA ARG A 46 20.96 5.22 4.86
C ARG A 46 20.51 3.76 4.96
N VAL A 47 19.34 3.50 5.54
CA VAL A 47 18.78 2.14 5.63
C VAL A 47 18.45 1.58 4.24
N THR A 48 17.85 2.37 3.35
CA THR A 48 17.57 1.99 1.96
C THR A 48 18.86 1.58 1.21
N ARG A 49 19.91 2.41 1.29
CA ARG A 49 21.20 2.12 0.65
C ARG A 49 21.88 0.88 1.23
N ILE A 50 21.86 0.71 2.56
CA ILE A 50 22.40 -0.50 3.20
C ILE A 50 21.62 -1.75 2.77
N THR A 51 20.30 -1.65 2.64
CA THR A 51 19.46 -2.74 2.11
C THR A 51 19.91 -3.15 0.71
N ARG A 52 20.10 -2.18 -0.20
CA ARG A 52 20.60 -2.42 -1.56
C ARG A 52 21.99 -3.04 -1.58
N MET A 53 22.87 -2.65 -0.65
CA MET A 53 24.20 -3.25 -0.53
C MET A 53 24.16 -4.69 -0.02
N LEU A 54 23.22 -5.03 0.86
CA LEU A 54 23.06 -6.38 1.39
C LEU A 54 22.37 -7.32 0.39
N ASP A 55 21.37 -6.82 -0.34
CA ASP A 55 20.64 -7.54 -1.37
C ASP A 55 20.44 -6.67 -2.62
N PRO A 56 21.37 -6.72 -3.60
CA PRO A 56 21.27 -5.92 -4.82
C PRO A 56 20.29 -6.50 -5.85
N THR A 57 19.61 -7.62 -5.54
CA THR A 57 18.79 -8.36 -6.52
C THR A 57 17.30 -8.13 -6.37
N ARG A 58 16.84 -7.69 -5.20
CA ARG A 58 15.42 -7.45 -4.90
C ARG A 58 15.10 -5.96 -4.92
N LEU A 59 13.83 -5.68 -5.19
CA LEU A 59 13.29 -4.33 -5.26
C LEU A 59 13.20 -3.71 -3.86
N ILE A 60 13.25 -2.38 -3.76
CA ILE A 60 13.19 -1.66 -2.50
C ILE A 60 12.14 -0.55 -2.59
N ILE A 61 11.30 -0.50 -1.56
CA ILE A 61 10.49 0.65 -1.16
C ILE A 61 11.17 1.22 0.08
N ASP A 62 11.33 2.54 0.20
CA ASP A 62 11.98 3.14 1.38
C ASP A 62 11.03 3.22 2.58
N CYS A 63 9.99 4.04 2.51
CA CYS A 63 8.98 4.22 3.54
C CYS A 63 7.59 4.20 2.94
N SER A 64 6.97 3.02 3.01
CA SER A 64 5.67 2.70 2.40
C SER A 64 4.56 3.68 2.81
N GLY A 65 3.70 3.98 1.84
CA GLY A 65 2.46 4.75 2.02
C GLY A 65 2.58 6.25 1.78
N TRP A 66 3.14 6.98 2.75
CA TRP A 66 2.95 8.44 2.83
C TRP A 66 4.16 9.29 2.43
N THR A 67 5.38 8.78 2.56
CA THR A 67 6.60 9.61 2.42
C THR A 67 7.80 8.83 1.91
N HIS A 68 7.98 8.83 0.60
CA HIS A 68 9.24 8.55 -0.06
C HIS A 68 10.21 9.71 0.13
N VAL A 69 11.45 9.40 0.42
CA VAL A 69 12.54 10.37 0.63
C VAL A 69 13.74 10.12 -0.27
N ASP A 70 13.81 8.94 -0.89
CA ASP A 70 14.88 8.54 -1.78
C ASP A 70 14.40 8.51 -3.24
N GLU A 71 15.25 8.99 -4.16
CA GLU A 71 15.00 8.92 -5.60
C GLU A 71 15.34 7.53 -6.16
N GLU A 72 16.18 6.79 -5.45
CA GLU A 72 16.70 5.48 -5.85
C GLU A 72 15.80 4.31 -5.43
N ILE A 73 14.53 4.56 -5.06
CA ILE A 73 13.55 3.50 -4.81
C ILE A 73 13.17 2.80 -6.13
N ASP A 74 12.98 1.48 -6.07
CA ASP A 74 12.62 0.70 -7.25
C ASP A 74 11.10 0.67 -7.50
N ILE A 75 10.30 0.80 -6.43
CA ILE A 75 8.84 0.79 -6.47
C ILE A 75 8.33 2.05 -5.78
N TYR A 76 7.37 2.72 -6.41
CA TYR A 76 6.63 3.82 -5.81
C TYR A 76 5.30 3.29 -5.31
N ASP A 77 4.93 3.56 -4.06
CA ASP A 77 3.70 3.04 -3.47
C ASP A 77 2.89 4.11 -2.74
N VAL A 78 1.62 3.79 -2.51
CA VAL A 78 0.73 4.62 -1.71
C VAL A 78 -0.23 3.75 -0.90
N HIS A 79 -0.69 4.30 0.22
CA HIS A 79 -1.80 3.76 0.98
C HIS A 79 -3.05 4.59 0.65
N ASP A 80 -4.15 3.98 0.23
CA ASP A 80 -5.37 4.71 -0.14
C ASP A 80 -6.61 4.05 0.44
N TYR A 81 -7.15 4.69 1.47
CA TYR A 81 -8.29 4.21 2.24
C TYR A 81 -9.61 4.87 1.84
N GLU A 82 -9.65 5.62 0.73
CA GLU A 82 -10.88 6.21 0.20
C GLU A 82 -11.92 5.12 -0.14
N GLN A 83 -13.11 5.23 0.45
CA GLN A 83 -14.19 4.25 0.32
C GLN A 83 -15.13 4.52 -0.86
N ASN A 84 -15.15 5.76 -1.37
CA ASN A 84 -15.95 6.15 -2.51
C ASN A 84 -15.23 5.78 -3.80
N PRO A 85 -15.75 4.83 -4.61
CA PRO A 85 -15.04 4.34 -5.79
C PRO A 85 -14.75 5.42 -6.84
N LYS A 86 -15.59 6.45 -6.95
CA LYS A 86 -15.37 7.55 -7.90
C LYS A 86 -14.19 8.42 -7.46
N LEU A 87 -14.10 8.74 -6.18
CA LEU A 87 -12.99 9.53 -5.62
C LEU A 87 -11.70 8.72 -5.64
N PHE A 88 -11.75 7.46 -5.17
CA PHE A 88 -10.62 6.53 -5.22
C PHE A 88 -10.03 6.43 -6.63
N LYS A 89 -10.87 6.18 -7.64
CA LYS A 89 -10.42 6.14 -9.04
C LYS A 89 -9.80 7.47 -9.51
N SER A 90 -10.31 8.61 -9.03
CA SER A 90 -9.82 9.93 -9.42
C SER A 90 -8.39 10.22 -8.95
N HIS A 91 -7.94 9.59 -7.86
CA HIS A 91 -6.58 9.75 -7.35
C HIS A 91 -5.51 9.28 -8.35
N TYR A 92 -5.83 8.30 -9.19
CA TYR A 92 -4.90 7.67 -10.13
C TYR A 92 -5.01 8.15 -11.58
N VAL A 93 -5.84 9.16 -11.86
CA VAL A 93 -6.00 9.71 -13.23
C VAL A 93 -4.67 10.28 -13.74
N LYS A 94 -3.98 11.05 -12.90
CA LYS A 94 -2.67 11.63 -13.26
C LYS A 94 -1.61 10.57 -13.51
N LEU A 95 -1.71 9.41 -12.84
CA LEU A 95 -0.78 8.31 -13.06
C LEU A 95 -0.89 7.75 -14.49
N ILE A 96 -2.12 7.66 -15.02
CA ILE A 96 -2.35 7.26 -16.41
C ILE A 96 -1.74 8.30 -17.35
N GLU A 97 -1.99 9.58 -17.11
CA GLU A 97 -1.45 10.68 -17.92
C GLU A 97 0.10 10.68 -17.93
N ALA A 98 0.74 10.46 -16.78
CA ALA A 98 2.19 10.34 -16.67
C ALA A 98 2.77 9.07 -17.28
N SER A 99 2.02 7.95 -17.26
CA SER A 99 2.44 6.73 -17.97
C SER A 99 2.53 6.94 -19.49
N GLU A 100 1.86 7.96 -20.02
CA GLU A 100 1.83 8.27 -21.45
C GLU A 100 2.84 9.36 -21.85
N ASN A 101 3.35 10.17 -20.90
CA ASN A 101 4.34 11.23 -21.14
C ASN A 101 5.29 11.38 -19.94
N VAL A 102 6.45 10.70 -19.99
CA VAL A 102 7.38 10.56 -18.85
C VAL A 102 8.30 11.78 -18.66
N ASP A 103 8.56 12.55 -19.73
CA ASP A 103 9.66 13.54 -19.75
C ASP A 103 9.40 14.82 -18.91
N GLU A 104 8.18 15.08 -18.46
CA GLU A 104 7.84 16.36 -17.79
C GLU A 104 7.06 16.26 -16.47
N ILE A 105 6.67 15.06 -16.02
CA ILE A 105 5.70 14.95 -14.92
C ILE A 105 6.31 14.35 -13.65
N ARG A 106 6.70 15.23 -12.73
CA ARG A 106 6.94 14.92 -11.32
C ARG A 106 5.61 14.95 -10.54
N ILE A 107 4.94 13.80 -10.42
CA ILE A 107 3.68 13.70 -9.66
C ILE A 107 4.00 13.46 -8.18
N SER A 108 3.50 14.34 -7.32
CA SER A 108 3.39 14.04 -5.89
C SER A 108 1.99 13.48 -5.64
N PHE A 109 1.92 12.21 -5.26
CA PHE A 109 0.74 11.67 -4.61
C PHE A 109 0.79 12.12 -3.14
N ASP A 110 -0.25 12.81 -2.66
CA ASP A 110 -0.26 13.39 -1.32
C ASP A 110 -1.53 12.96 -0.60
N PHE A 111 -1.43 11.83 0.08
CA PHE A 111 -2.51 11.26 0.89
C PHE A 111 -2.30 11.52 2.40
N ARG A 112 -1.36 12.41 2.75
CA ARG A 112 -0.94 12.69 4.13
C ARG A 112 -2.00 13.51 4.89
N PRO A 113 -2.16 13.33 6.22
CA PRO A 113 -2.71 14.37 7.08
C PRO A 113 -1.62 15.46 7.38
N PRO A 114 -1.88 16.51 8.18
CA PRO A 114 -1.86 17.95 7.82
C PRO A 114 -0.54 18.58 7.26
N LYS A 115 -0.63 19.88 6.89
CA LYS A 115 0.36 20.74 6.16
C LYS A 115 1.85 20.74 6.60
N ASN A 116 2.23 20.12 7.72
CA ASN A 116 3.57 20.23 8.31
C ASN A 116 4.47 19.00 8.09
N PHE A 117 4.02 18.01 7.30
CA PHE A 117 4.84 16.84 6.96
C PHE A 117 5.60 17.03 5.65
N LEU A 118 6.66 16.23 5.47
CA LEU A 118 7.50 16.19 4.28
C LEU A 118 6.72 15.58 3.12
N ARG A 119 6.73 16.23 1.95
CA ARG A 119 6.12 15.68 0.74
C ARG A 119 6.93 14.51 0.22
N ASN A 120 6.23 13.55 -0.39
CA ASN A 120 6.89 12.50 -1.15
C ASN A 120 7.93 13.07 -2.11
N PHE A 121 9.07 12.40 -2.20
CA PHE A 121 9.95 12.54 -3.34
C PHE A 121 9.13 12.29 -4.62
N PRO A 122 9.23 13.12 -5.66
CA PRO A 122 8.31 13.01 -6.79
C PRO A 122 8.42 11.68 -7.52
N TYR A 123 7.26 11.16 -7.94
CA TYR A 123 7.18 10.01 -8.84
C TYR A 123 7.96 10.28 -10.13
N GLY A 124 8.80 9.32 -10.53
CA GLY A 124 9.72 9.41 -11.66
C GLY A 124 9.52 8.32 -12.72
N GLY A 125 8.39 7.60 -12.71
CA GLY A 125 8.10 6.55 -13.68
C GLY A 125 8.42 5.12 -13.22
N GLN A 126 8.75 4.92 -11.94
CA GLN A 126 8.88 3.58 -11.34
C GLN A 126 7.58 2.78 -11.46
N PRO A 127 7.59 1.44 -11.40
CA PRO A 127 6.35 0.69 -11.22
C PRO A 127 5.60 1.18 -9.97
N PHE A 128 4.31 1.44 -10.15
CA PHE A 128 3.46 2.01 -9.10
C PHE A 128 2.55 0.93 -8.51
N ILE A 129 2.52 0.79 -7.18
CA ILE A 129 1.62 -0.14 -6.48
C ILE A 129 0.76 0.58 -5.45
N VAL A 130 -0.43 0.04 -5.18
CA VAL A 130 -1.24 0.46 -4.02
C VAL A 130 -1.07 -0.58 -2.92
N SER A 131 -0.03 -0.40 -2.12
CA SER A 131 0.46 -1.35 -1.10
C SER A 131 -0.48 -1.50 0.10
N GLU A 132 -1.37 -0.53 0.32
CA GLU A 132 -2.51 -0.67 1.21
C GLU A 132 -3.74 0.00 0.59
N TYR A 133 -4.85 -0.73 0.48
CA TYR A 133 -6.15 -0.14 0.15
C TYR A 133 -7.28 -0.92 0.78
N GLY A 134 -8.48 -0.35 0.73
CA GLY A 134 -9.67 -0.98 1.26
C GLY A 134 -9.87 -0.58 2.71
N GLY A 135 -9.58 -1.45 3.67
CA GLY A 135 -9.87 -1.15 5.07
C GLY A 135 -11.37 -1.16 5.39
N ILE A 136 -12.17 -1.92 4.61
CA ILE A 136 -13.62 -1.97 4.72
C ILE A 136 -14.04 -2.79 5.95
N TRP A 137 -14.48 -2.13 7.02
CA TRP A 137 -14.98 -2.76 8.25
C TRP A 137 -16.38 -3.39 8.16
N TRP A 138 -16.45 -4.52 7.46
CA TRP A 138 -17.62 -5.39 7.43
C TRP A 138 -17.66 -6.32 8.64
N ASN A 139 -18.69 -6.17 9.48
CA ASN A 139 -18.99 -7.09 10.58
C ASN A 139 -20.35 -7.74 10.31
N PRO A 140 -20.38 -8.98 9.81
CA PRO A 140 -21.64 -9.65 9.53
C PRO A 140 -22.41 -9.93 10.83
N PRO A 141 -23.75 -10.08 10.75
CA PRO A 141 -24.58 -10.39 11.91
C PRO A 141 -24.05 -11.60 12.70
N GLY A 142 -23.90 -11.44 14.02
CA GLY A 142 -23.37 -12.47 14.92
C GLY A 142 -21.84 -12.54 15.03
N LEU A 143 -21.11 -11.70 14.31
CA LEU A 143 -19.64 -11.55 14.41
C LEU A 143 -19.23 -10.10 14.78
N GLU A 144 -20.12 -9.37 15.45
CA GLU A 144 -19.86 -7.99 15.85
C GLU A 144 -18.82 -7.91 16.97
N VAL A 145 -17.80 -7.09 16.76
CA VAL A 145 -16.83 -6.73 17.79
C VAL A 145 -17.23 -5.38 18.38
N LYS A 146 -17.24 -5.29 19.72
CA LYS A 146 -17.55 -4.04 20.43
C LYS A 146 -16.42 -3.03 20.20
N GLU A 147 -16.76 -1.75 20.02
CA GLU A 147 -15.79 -0.66 19.84
C GLU A 147 -14.84 -0.87 18.64
N SER A 148 -15.30 -1.61 17.63
CA SER A 148 -14.56 -1.88 16.41
C SER A 148 -14.49 -0.66 15.49
N TRP A 149 -13.44 -0.56 14.67
CA TRP A 149 -13.31 0.45 13.63
C TRP A 149 -12.78 -0.13 12.31
N GLY A 150 -12.85 0.69 11.26
CA GLY A 150 -12.15 0.58 9.99
C GLY A 150 -12.34 1.87 9.19
N TYR A 151 -12.01 1.84 7.90
CA TYR A 151 -11.93 3.05 7.08
C TYR A 151 -13.28 3.40 6.44
N GLY A 152 -13.60 4.69 6.46
CA GLY A 152 -14.86 5.29 5.98
C GLY A 152 -16.13 4.67 6.55
N GLU A 153 -17.25 4.78 5.83
CA GLU A 153 -18.56 4.35 6.34
C GLU A 153 -18.72 2.84 6.37
N ARG A 154 -19.23 2.28 7.47
CA ARG A 154 -19.48 0.83 7.58
C ARG A 154 -20.49 0.38 6.53
N PRO A 155 -20.22 -0.69 5.76
CA PRO A 155 -21.22 -1.27 4.87
C PRO A 155 -22.46 -1.74 5.66
N ARG A 156 -23.65 -1.49 5.13
CA ARG A 156 -24.93 -1.84 5.77
C ARG A 156 -25.38 -3.26 5.47
N SER A 157 -24.80 -3.88 4.44
CA SER A 157 -25.07 -5.25 4.06
C SER A 157 -23.85 -5.92 3.40
N LEU A 158 -23.93 -7.25 3.25
CA LEU A 158 -22.91 -8.02 2.57
C LEU A 158 -22.76 -7.58 1.11
N GLU A 159 -23.88 -7.27 0.46
CA GLU A 159 -23.91 -6.79 -0.91
C GLU A 159 -23.19 -5.45 -1.05
N GLU A 160 -23.35 -4.55 -0.07
CA GLU A 160 -22.64 -3.28 -0.06
C GLU A 160 -21.13 -3.48 0.11
N PHE A 161 -20.71 -4.38 1.02
CA PHE A 161 -19.31 -4.75 1.18
C PHE A 161 -18.71 -5.29 -0.12
N ILE A 162 -19.39 -6.26 -0.76
CA ILE A 162 -18.94 -6.87 -2.02
C ILE A 162 -18.87 -5.83 -3.13
N ALA A 163 -19.91 -4.99 -3.28
CA ALA A 163 -19.97 -3.96 -4.30
C ALA A 163 -18.83 -2.95 -4.14
N ARG A 164 -18.51 -2.56 -2.90
CA ARG A 164 -17.42 -1.64 -2.61
C ARG A 164 -16.06 -2.27 -2.87
N TYR A 165 -15.79 -3.47 -2.34
CA TYR A 165 -14.55 -4.21 -2.59
C TYR A 165 -14.29 -4.37 -4.09
N LYS A 166 -15.33 -4.77 -4.83
CA LYS A 166 -15.28 -4.93 -6.29
C LYS A 166 -14.93 -3.61 -6.97
N ALA A 167 -15.64 -2.53 -6.65
CA ALA A 167 -15.45 -1.25 -7.32
C ALA A 167 -14.07 -0.62 -7.04
N LEU A 168 -13.54 -0.75 -5.82
CA LEU A 168 -12.19 -0.30 -5.48
C LEU A 168 -11.14 -1.13 -6.24
N THR A 169 -11.24 -2.46 -6.17
CA THR A 169 -10.28 -3.36 -6.83
C THR A 169 -10.30 -3.22 -8.36
N GLU A 170 -11.48 -3.08 -8.97
CA GLU A 170 -11.62 -2.86 -10.42
C GLU A 170 -11.08 -1.49 -10.86
N SER A 171 -11.09 -0.49 -9.97
CA SER A 171 -10.45 0.80 -10.25
C SER A 171 -8.94 0.66 -10.40
N LEU A 172 -8.32 -0.25 -9.63
CA LEU A 172 -6.90 -0.58 -9.75
C LEU A 172 -6.63 -1.46 -10.97
N LEU A 173 -7.38 -2.55 -11.13
CA LEU A 173 -7.23 -3.49 -12.25
C LEU A 173 -7.45 -2.82 -13.61
N SER A 174 -8.33 -1.82 -13.72
CA SER A 174 -8.60 -1.11 -14.98
C SER A 174 -7.57 -0.02 -15.31
N ASN A 175 -6.63 0.25 -14.41
CA ASN A 175 -5.57 1.24 -14.61
C ASN A 175 -4.29 0.56 -15.08
N LYS A 176 -3.89 0.81 -16.34
CA LYS A 176 -2.67 0.21 -16.95
C LYS A 176 -1.36 0.64 -16.28
N ALA A 177 -1.37 1.76 -15.55
CA ALA A 177 -0.20 2.29 -14.88
C ALA A 177 0.02 1.71 -13.47
N ILE A 178 -0.91 0.87 -12.98
CA ILE A 178 -0.80 0.20 -11.68
C ILE A 178 -0.25 -1.21 -11.88
N SER A 179 0.86 -1.49 -11.21
CA SER A 179 1.60 -2.74 -11.31
C SER A 179 1.19 -3.78 -10.25
N GLY A 180 0.48 -3.36 -9.21
CA GLY A 180 0.05 -4.25 -8.14
C GLY A 180 -0.75 -3.55 -7.05
N PHE A 181 -1.34 -4.35 -6.17
CA PHE A 181 -2.07 -3.86 -5.00
C PHE A 181 -2.04 -4.87 -3.86
N CYS A 182 -2.25 -4.39 -2.63
CA CYS A 182 -2.41 -5.22 -1.44
C CYS A 182 -3.56 -4.70 -0.57
N TYR A 183 -4.55 -5.56 -0.34
CA TYR A 183 -5.75 -5.21 0.43
C TYR A 183 -5.47 -5.28 1.93
N THR A 184 -5.78 -4.21 2.64
CA THR A 184 -5.75 -4.16 4.11
C THR A 184 -7.13 -4.58 4.64
N GLN A 185 -7.27 -5.72 5.30
CA GLN A 185 -6.25 -6.74 5.63
C GLN A 185 -6.85 -8.16 5.60
N LEU A 186 -6.01 -9.18 5.83
CA LEU A 186 -6.45 -10.58 5.80
C LEU A 186 -7.34 -10.95 6.99
N TYR A 187 -6.95 -10.57 8.21
CA TYR A 187 -7.66 -10.87 9.45
C TYR A 187 -8.00 -9.60 10.19
N ASP A 188 -9.08 -9.62 10.97
CA ASP A 188 -9.28 -8.60 12.01
C ASP A 188 -8.14 -8.68 13.03
N ILE A 189 -7.69 -7.51 13.48
CA ILE A 189 -6.70 -7.36 14.55
C ILE A 189 -7.33 -6.51 15.65
N GLU A 190 -7.70 -7.17 16.75
CA GLU A 190 -8.33 -6.52 17.91
C GLU A 190 -9.56 -5.69 17.51
N GLN A 191 -9.52 -4.37 17.74
CA GLN A 191 -10.59 -3.42 17.36
C GLN A 191 -10.63 -3.10 15.86
N GLU A 192 -9.55 -3.35 15.10
CA GLU A 192 -9.54 -3.08 13.67
C GLU A 192 -10.19 -4.26 12.92
N THR A 193 -11.42 -4.03 12.44
CA THR A 193 -12.29 -5.12 11.94
C THR A 193 -12.53 -5.08 10.44
N ASN A 194 -11.53 -4.62 9.70
CA ASN A 194 -11.52 -4.54 8.24
C ASN A 194 -10.92 -5.78 7.55
N GLY A 195 -10.69 -6.86 8.32
CA GLY A 195 -10.22 -8.13 7.81
C GLY A 195 -11.24 -8.83 6.91
N LEU A 196 -10.76 -9.52 5.87
CA LEU A 196 -11.59 -10.47 5.09
C LEU A 196 -12.03 -11.68 5.93
N TYR A 197 -11.27 -11.98 6.98
CA TYR A 197 -11.55 -12.98 7.99
C TYR A 197 -11.64 -12.34 9.37
N THR A 198 -12.40 -12.97 10.26
CA THR A 198 -12.41 -12.60 11.68
C THR A 198 -11.06 -12.88 12.34
N TYR A 199 -10.89 -12.37 13.57
CA TYR A 199 -9.73 -12.69 14.42
C TYR A 199 -9.51 -14.20 14.57
N ASP A 200 -10.58 -15.00 14.64
CA ASP A 200 -10.52 -16.47 14.74
C ASP A 200 -10.39 -17.18 13.38
N ARG A 201 -9.96 -16.47 12.33
CA ARG A 201 -9.71 -17.01 10.98
C ARG A 201 -10.98 -17.59 10.34
N LYS A 202 -12.15 -17.05 10.69
CA LYS A 202 -13.43 -17.41 10.04
C LYS A 202 -13.70 -16.43 8.89
N PRO A 203 -14.02 -16.90 7.68
CA PRO A 203 -14.30 -16.01 6.56
C PRO A 203 -15.55 -15.15 6.83
N LYS A 204 -15.47 -13.84 6.58
CA LYS A 204 -16.63 -12.92 6.69
C LYS A 204 -17.49 -12.88 5.43
N VAL A 205 -16.91 -13.32 4.32
CA VAL A 205 -17.47 -13.44 2.98
C VAL A 205 -16.96 -14.74 2.37
N ASP A 206 -17.69 -15.36 1.44
CA ASP A 206 -17.18 -16.50 0.69
C ASP A 206 -15.87 -16.10 -0.04
N PRO A 207 -14.72 -16.73 0.27
CA PRO A 207 -13.44 -16.39 -0.35
C PRO A 207 -13.45 -16.51 -1.89
N LYS A 208 -14.35 -17.31 -2.46
CA LYS A 208 -14.52 -17.42 -3.93
C LYS A 208 -14.95 -16.09 -4.56
N ILE A 209 -15.70 -15.26 -3.84
CA ILE A 209 -16.14 -13.95 -4.33
C ILE A 209 -14.93 -13.04 -4.49
N ILE A 210 -14.11 -12.93 -3.44
CA ILE A 210 -12.87 -12.13 -3.45
C ILE A 210 -11.90 -12.64 -4.51
N TRP A 211 -11.70 -13.96 -4.57
CA TRP A 211 -10.86 -14.59 -5.60
C TRP A 211 -11.35 -14.27 -7.02
N SER A 212 -12.66 -14.28 -7.27
CA SER A 212 -13.22 -14.00 -8.60
C SER A 212 -12.98 -12.55 -9.03
N ILE A 213 -13.00 -11.61 -8.08
CA ILE A 213 -12.73 -10.19 -8.32
C ILE A 213 -11.24 -9.98 -8.61
N ASN A 214 -10.36 -10.58 -7.81
CA ASN A 214 -8.92 -10.36 -7.91
C ASN A 214 -8.28 -11.04 -9.13
N ARG A 215 -8.89 -12.12 -9.65
CA ARG A 215 -8.39 -12.85 -10.82
C ARG A 215 -8.84 -12.25 -12.17
N GLN A 216 -9.58 -11.15 -12.15
CA GLN A 216 -9.92 -10.45 -13.38
C GLN A 216 -8.63 -9.97 -14.07
N LYS A 217 -8.57 -10.08 -15.41
CA LYS A 217 -7.41 -9.67 -16.18
C LYS A 217 -7.19 -8.16 -16.05
N ALA A 218 -6.04 -7.75 -15.53
CA ALA A 218 -5.69 -6.35 -15.35
C ALA A 218 -5.43 -5.67 -16.71
N ALA A 219 -5.56 -4.35 -16.76
CA ALA A 219 -5.33 -3.56 -17.97
C ALA A 219 -3.87 -3.64 -18.42
N ILE A 220 -2.93 -3.61 -17.47
CA ILE A 220 -1.48 -3.73 -17.75
C ILE A 220 -1.13 -5.07 -18.46
N GLU A 221 -1.86 -6.14 -18.18
CA GLU A 221 -1.66 -7.48 -18.81
C GLU A 221 -2.22 -7.58 -20.24
N LYS A 222 -2.92 -6.55 -20.74
CA LYS A 222 -3.47 -6.52 -22.10
C LYS A 222 -2.52 -5.88 -23.11
N GLU A 223 -1.55 -5.12 -22.62
CA GLU A 223 -0.54 -4.43 -23.43
C GLU A 223 0.77 -5.24 -23.52
N SER A 224 0.82 -6.44 -22.93
CA SER A 224 1.95 -7.39 -22.93
C SER A 224 1.82 -8.45 -24.02
#